data_AF-A0A928WB88-F1
#
_entry.id   AF-A0A928WB88-F1
#
_cell.length_a   1.000
_cell.length_b   1.000
_cell.length_c   1.000
_cell.angle_alpha   90.00
_cell.angle_beta   90.00
_cell.angle_gamma   90.00
#
_symmetry.space_group_name_H-M   'P 1'
#
loop_
_entity.id
_entity.type
_entity.pdbx_description
1 polymer ?
#
loop_
_entity_poly.entity_id
_entity_poly.type
_entity_poly.pdbx_seq_one_letter_code
_entity_poly.pdbx_strand_id
1 'polypeptide(L)'
;MQPISNQQYPNNNQFIPPTTPSQLVPQQNQNVPLLAHLGANTVDTENYFQQYQNLLAGFKGNIDCRLIPSRKGDTFTLTKAGAEKICRFFGLNYNLIPLAQTKLDFNQNVFYYAYECQLSYANVIVGNGFGNCNNQESKYVKAYSPDILNTIDKMAQKRALVSAVLFTTGGSRFFGQKVADLNS
;
A
#
# COMPACT_ATOMS: atom_id res chain seq x y z
N MET A 1 -4.46 -7.96 -46.81
CA MET A 1 -5.27 -7.72 -45.60
C MET A 1 -4.35 -7.16 -44.54
N GLN A 2 -4.48 -5.87 -44.22
CA GLN A 2 -3.62 -5.14 -43.28
C GLN A 2 -4.02 -5.50 -41.84
N PRO A 3 -3.07 -5.81 -40.93
CA PRO A 3 -3.39 -5.99 -39.52
C PRO A 3 -3.57 -4.64 -38.81
N ILE A 4 -4.52 -4.64 -37.87
CA ILE A 4 -5.05 -3.50 -37.12
C ILE A 4 -3.98 -2.95 -36.17
N SER A 5 -3.90 -1.62 -36.11
CA SER A 5 -2.93 -0.84 -35.37
C SER A 5 -3.04 -1.02 -33.84
N ASN A 6 -1.90 -1.32 -33.20
CA ASN A 6 -1.73 -1.19 -31.76
C ASN A 6 -1.82 0.29 -31.38
N GLN A 7 -2.94 0.72 -30.78
CA GLN A 7 -3.01 2.01 -30.13
C GLN A 7 -2.11 2.00 -28.89
N GLN A 8 -0.92 2.59 -29.02
CA GLN A 8 -0.06 2.98 -27.91
C GLN A 8 -0.80 4.02 -27.06
N TYR A 9 -1.05 3.70 -25.79
CA TYR A 9 -1.44 4.71 -24.82
C TYR A 9 -0.21 5.60 -24.53
N PRO A 10 -0.36 6.94 -24.51
CA PRO A 10 0.77 7.83 -24.28
C PRO A 10 1.27 7.68 -22.83
N ASN A 11 2.59 7.54 -22.72
CA ASN A 11 3.35 7.64 -21.46
C ASN A 11 3.19 9.05 -20.88
N ASN A 12 2.20 9.25 -20.00
CA ASN A 12 2.16 10.46 -19.18
C ASN A 12 2.90 10.19 -17.86
N ASN A 13 4.22 10.17 -17.99
CA ASN A 13 5.15 10.22 -16.86
C ASN A 13 5.10 11.63 -16.26
N GLN A 14 5.23 11.68 -14.93
CA GLN A 14 5.51 12.86 -14.08
C GLN A 14 4.29 13.44 -13.36
N PHE A 15 3.81 12.69 -12.35
CA PHE A 15 3.29 13.34 -11.15
C PHE A 15 4.38 13.24 -10.09
N ILE A 16 5.03 14.36 -9.81
CA ILE A 16 6.00 14.53 -8.72
C ILE A 16 5.26 15.33 -7.63
N PRO A 17 5.16 14.85 -6.38
CA PRO A 17 4.58 15.63 -5.30
C PRO A 17 5.38 16.92 -5.10
N PRO A 18 4.73 18.04 -4.72
CA PRO A 18 5.41 19.33 -4.59
C PRO A 18 6.50 19.27 -3.52
N THR A 19 7.75 19.54 -3.91
CA THR A 19 8.89 19.70 -3.01
C THR A 19 9.14 21.19 -2.78
N THR A 20 8.94 21.66 -1.55
CA THR A 20 9.45 22.97 -1.11
C THR A 20 10.98 22.87 -0.94
N PRO A 21 11.78 23.85 -1.41
CA PRO A 21 13.23 23.76 -1.33
C PRO A 21 13.72 23.98 0.11
N SER A 22 14.16 22.92 0.78
CA SER A 22 14.91 23.00 2.04
C SER A 22 16.41 22.83 1.77
N GLN A 23 17.20 23.72 2.36
CA GLN A 23 18.64 23.87 2.17
C GLN A 23 19.42 22.61 2.60
N LEU A 24 20.42 22.24 1.80
CA LEU A 24 21.32 21.09 2.02
C LEU A 24 22.25 21.36 3.21
N VAL A 25 22.09 20.60 4.30
CA VAL A 25 23.12 20.41 5.33
C VAL A 25 23.60 18.96 5.25
N PRO A 26 24.91 18.69 5.13
CA PRO A 26 25.41 17.32 5.09
C PRO A 26 25.42 16.74 6.51
N GLN A 27 24.54 15.78 6.80
CA GLN A 27 24.61 15.00 8.03
C GLN A 27 24.84 13.51 7.71
N GLN A 28 25.84 12.97 8.40
CA GLN A 28 26.42 11.64 8.23
C GLN A 28 25.38 10.53 8.43
N ASN A 29 25.52 9.49 7.60
CA ASN A 29 24.75 8.24 7.66
C ASN A 29 24.69 7.65 9.08
N GLN A 30 23.51 7.70 9.70
CA GLN A 30 23.03 6.67 10.62
C GLN A 30 21.66 6.19 10.16
N ASN A 31 21.66 5.12 9.37
CA ASN A 31 20.44 4.46 8.93
C ASN A 31 19.91 3.57 10.07
N VAL A 32 18.96 4.09 10.84
CA VAL A 32 18.06 3.26 11.67
C VAL A 32 16.62 3.76 11.54
N PRO A 33 15.64 2.83 11.52
CA PRO A 33 14.25 3.14 11.25
C PRO A 33 13.64 4.04 12.31
N LEU A 34 12.83 4.99 11.88
CA LEU A 34 12.29 6.06 12.71
C LEU A 34 11.33 5.60 13.84
N LEU A 35 10.79 4.37 13.77
CA LEU A 35 10.07 3.75 14.90
C LEU A 35 11.02 3.31 16.04
N ALA A 36 12.33 3.21 15.80
CA ALA A 36 13.37 2.88 16.78
C ALA A 36 13.56 3.92 17.89
N HIS A 37 13.03 5.12 17.71
CA HIS A 37 13.03 6.12 18.77
C HIS A 37 11.93 5.85 19.82
N LEU A 38 11.26 4.69 19.79
CA LEU A 38 10.44 4.18 20.91
C LEU A 38 11.27 3.75 22.15
N GLY A 39 12.53 4.20 22.25
CA GLY A 39 13.32 4.29 23.47
C GLY A 39 13.70 5.72 23.86
N ALA A 40 13.20 6.73 23.14
CA ALA A 40 13.37 8.13 23.47
C ALA A 40 12.03 8.83 23.47
N ASN A 41 11.82 9.61 24.53
CA ASN A 41 10.50 9.87 25.09
C ASN A 41 9.58 10.75 24.23
N THR A 42 10.01 11.24 23.06
CA THR A 42 9.21 11.99 22.09
C THR A 42 9.91 12.03 20.74
N VAL A 43 9.37 11.38 19.69
CA VAL A 43 9.77 11.71 18.32
C VAL A 43 9.08 13.02 17.96
N ASP A 44 9.86 14.02 17.58
CA ASP A 44 9.30 15.23 16.97
C ASP A 44 8.50 14.84 15.72
N THR A 45 7.21 15.13 15.77
CA THR A 45 6.24 14.77 14.75
C THR A 45 6.59 15.40 13.41
N GLU A 46 7.22 16.59 13.41
CA GLU A 46 7.65 17.26 12.18
C GLU A 46 8.78 16.49 11.48
N ASN A 47 9.80 16.09 12.23
CA ASN A 47 10.90 15.27 11.72
C ASN A 47 10.38 13.93 11.17
N TYR A 48 9.38 13.33 11.84
CA TYR A 48 8.78 12.10 11.35
C TYR A 48 8.15 12.27 9.97
N PHE A 49 7.36 13.32 9.80
CA PHE A 49 6.69 13.59 8.53
C PHE A 49 7.67 13.98 7.42
N GLN A 50 8.73 14.74 7.72
CA GLN A 50 9.77 15.06 6.75
C GLN A 50 10.46 13.81 6.22
N GLN A 51 10.84 12.87 7.10
CA GLN A 51 11.43 11.60 6.66
C GLN A 51 10.45 10.75 5.86
N TYR A 52 9.18 10.71 6.25
CA TYR A 52 8.14 10.03 5.49
C TYR A 52 7.99 10.61 4.08
N GLN A 53 7.96 11.93 3.94
CA GLN A 53 7.90 12.62 2.65
C GLN A 53 9.13 12.34 1.79
N ASN A 54 10.33 12.33 2.38
CA ASN A 54 11.56 11.97 1.67
C ASN A 54 11.53 10.54 1.14
N LEU A 55 10.99 9.59 1.91
CA LEU A 55 10.75 8.22 1.45
C LEU A 55 9.79 8.21 0.25
N LEU A 56 8.67 8.94 0.34
CA LEU A 56 7.67 9.01 -0.71
C LEU A 56 8.19 9.66 -1.99
N ALA A 57 9.11 10.62 -1.90
CA ALA A 57 9.74 11.23 -3.07
C ALA A 57 10.48 10.21 -3.95
N GLY A 58 10.94 9.09 -3.38
CA GLY A 58 11.57 7.98 -4.09
C GLY A 58 10.60 6.95 -4.68
N PHE A 59 9.27 7.17 -4.58
CA PHE A 59 8.29 6.20 -5.06
C PHE A 59 8.13 6.27 -6.57
N LYS A 60 8.07 5.10 -7.19
CA LYS A 60 7.84 4.95 -8.62
C LYS A 60 6.36 4.69 -8.89
N GLY A 61 5.78 5.50 -9.77
CA GLY A 61 4.44 5.28 -10.31
C GLY A 61 4.29 3.89 -10.94
N ASN A 62 3.13 3.29 -10.77
CA ASN A 62 2.77 1.92 -11.18
C ASN A 62 3.54 0.77 -10.51
N ILE A 63 4.59 1.07 -9.73
CA ILE A 63 5.34 0.09 -8.94
C ILE A 63 4.94 0.23 -7.47
N ASP A 64 5.26 1.36 -6.83
CA ASP A 64 5.05 1.60 -5.40
C ASP A 64 3.68 2.24 -5.12
N CYS A 65 3.21 3.07 -6.04
CA CYS A 65 1.93 3.76 -5.98
C CYS A 65 1.19 3.64 -7.32
N ARG A 66 -0.13 3.79 -7.30
CA ARG A 66 -0.98 3.77 -8.49
C ARG A 66 -2.03 4.84 -8.41
N LEU A 67 -2.25 5.51 -9.53
CA LEU A 67 -3.41 6.36 -9.73
C LEU A 67 -4.58 5.52 -10.23
N ILE A 68 -5.69 5.53 -9.51
CA ILE A 68 -6.93 4.85 -9.92
C ILE A 68 -7.86 5.91 -10.50
N PRO A 69 -8.09 5.90 -11.83
CA PRO A 69 -8.98 6.86 -12.45
C PRO A 69 -10.42 6.61 -12.01
N SER A 70 -11.14 7.69 -11.73
CA SER A 70 -12.56 7.62 -11.37
C SER A 70 -13.30 8.85 -11.86
N ARG A 71 -14.60 8.70 -12.11
CA ARG A 71 -15.48 9.78 -12.59
C ARG A 71 -15.53 10.98 -11.64
N LYS A 72 -15.25 10.75 -10.35
CA LYS A 72 -15.21 11.76 -9.28
C LYS A 72 -13.78 12.28 -9.00
N GLY A 73 -12.86 12.13 -9.95
CA GLY A 73 -11.45 12.44 -9.79
C GLY A 73 -10.62 11.24 -9.36
N ASP A 74 -9.35 11.30 -9.69
CA ASP A 74 -8.42 10.18 -9.55
C ASP A 74 -7.99 10.00 -8.09
N THR A 75 -7.88 8.74 -7.67
CA THR A 75 -7.46 8.39 -6.30
C THR A 75 -6.02 7.88 -6.31
N PHE A 76 -5.17 8.47 -5.48
CA PHE A 76 -3.79 8.03 -5.31
C PHE A 76 -3.73 6.87 -4.31
N THR A 77 -3.23 5.71 -4.72
CA THR A 77 -3.28 4.48 -3.92
C THR A 77 -1.91 3.84 -3.73
N LEU A 78 -1.70 3.23 -2.58
CA LEU A 78 -0.50 2.48 -2.25
C LEU A 78 -0.59 1.06 -2.84
N THR A 79 0.48 0.58 -3.46
CA THR A 79 0.57 -0.82 -3.91
C THR A 79 1.18 -1.71 -2.84
N LYS A 80 1.20 -3.03 -3.08
CA LYS A 80 1.93 -3.96 -2.23
C LYS A 80 3.41 -3.63 -2.12
N ALA A 81 4.06 -3.37 -3.26
CA ALA A 81 5.49 -3.09 -3.30
C ALA A 81 5.83 -1.79 -2.54
N GLY A 82 4.97 -0.77 -2.66
CA GLY A 82 5.11 0.45 -1.87
C GLY A 82 4.94 0.18 -0.37
N ALA A 83 3.95 -0.62 0.02
CA ALA A 83 3.74 -1.00 1.42
C ALA A 83 4.94 -1.78 2.00
N GLU A 84 5.49 -2.74 1.26
CA GLU A 84 6.70 -3.49 1.66
C GLU A 84 7.93 -2.57 1.77
N LYS A 85 8.06 -1.59 0.87
CA LYS A 85 9.12 -0.57 0.93
C LYS A 85 9.01 0.30 2.19
N ILE A 86 7.78 0.71 2.56
CA ILE A 86 7.51 1.43 3.80
C ILE A 86 7.90 0.56 5.00
N CYS A 87 7.43 -0.70 5.05
CA CYS A 87 7.82 -1.61 6.12
C CYS A 87 9.34 -1.71 6.26
N ARG A 88 10.06 -1.88 5.15
CA ARG A 88 11.52 -2.00 5.15
C ARG A 88 12.22 -0.73 5.65
N PHE A 89 11.70 0.44 5.28
CA PHE A 89 12.22 1.74 5.74
C PHE A 89 12.01 1.94 7.24
N PHE A 90 10.86 1.55 7.77
CA PHE A 90 10.50 1.64 9.18
C PHE A 90 10.96 0.43 10.02
N GLY A 91 11.67 -0.54 9.43
CA GLY A 91 12.13 -1.73 10.15
C GLY A 91 10.99 -2.61 10.68
N LEU A 92 9.83 -2.54 10.03
CA LEU A 92 8.64 -3.30 10.40
C LEU A 92 8.70 -4.69 9.77
N ASN A 93 8.44 -5.70 10.60
CA ASN A 93 8.12 -7.04 10.15
C ASN A 93 6.61 -7.19 10.09
N TYR A 94 6.10 -7.90 9.09
CA TYR A 94 4.67 -8.17 8.98
C TYR A 94 4.40 -9.67 9.07
N ASN A 95 3.32 -10.02 9.78
CA ASN A 95 2.78 -11.37 9.83
C ASN A 95 1.34 -11.36 9.27
N LEU A 96 0.99 -12.35 8.45
CA LEU A 96 -0.35 -12.48 7.87
C LEU A 96 -1.06 -13.68 8.51
N ILE A 97 -2.14 -13.39 9.22
CA ILE A 97 -2.91 -14.37 9.98
C ILE A 97 -4.25 -14.56 9.26
N PRO A 98 -4.55 -15.76 8.72
CA PRO A 98 -5.88 -16.05 8.18
C PRO A 98 -6.93 -15.93 9.29
N LEU A 99 -7.99 -15.19 9.00
CA LEU A 99 -9.12 -15.03 9.93
C LEU A 99 -10.08 -16.21 9.83
N ALA A 100 -10.75 -16.54 10.94
CA ALA A 100 -11.70 -17.65 11.05
C ALA A 100 -12.89 -17.55 10.07
N GLN A 101 -13.20 -16.34 9.58
CA GLN A 101 -14.25 -16.10 8.59
C GLN A 101 -13.85 -16.55 7.18
N THR A 102 -12.58 -16.88 6.92
CA THR A 102 -12.13 -17.43 5.64
C THR A 102 -12.90 -18.71 5.32
N LYS A 103 -13.59 -18.74 4.18
CA LYS A 103 -14.49 -19.82 3.77
C LYS A 103 -14.20 -20.24 2.33
N LEU A 104 -13.99 -21.55 2.14
CA LEU A 104 -13.86 -22.19 0.84
C LEU A 104 -14.96 -23.25 0.71
N ASP A 105 -15.96 -22.93 -0.10
CA ASP A 105 -17.07 -23.83 -0.39
C ASP A 105 -17.16 -24.04 -1.90
N PHE A 106 -16.62 -25.16 -2.36
CA PHE A 106 -16.61 -25.53 -3.77
C PHE A 106 -18.01 -25.90 -4.29
N ASN A 107 -18.90 -26.40 -3.41
CA ASN A 107 -20.25 -26.81 -3.80
C ASN A 107 -21.13 -25.58 -4.07
N GLN A 108 -21.02 -24.57 -3.21
CA GLN A 108 -21.75 -23.31 -3.37
C GLN A 108 -21.00 -22.28 -4.23
N ASN A 109 -19.79 -22.63 -4.71
CA ASN A 109 -18.87 -21.73 -5.40
C ASN A 109 -18.66 -20.41 -4.63
N VAL A 110 -18.34 -20.51 -3.34
CA VAL A 110 -18.03 -19.38 -2.48
C VAL A 110 -16.57 -19.47 -2.05
N PHE A 111 -15.76 -18.54 -2.53
CA PHE A 111 -14.36 -18.41 -2.15
C PHE A 111 -14.18 -17.04 -1.48
N TYR A 112 -13.95 -17.06 -0.17
CA TYR A 112 -13.79 -15.86 0.65
C TYR A 112 -12.52 -16.01 1.49
N TYR A 113 -11.56 -15.12 1.29
CA TYR A 113 -10.34 -15.02 2.10
C TYR A 113 -10.35 -13.74 2.91
N ALA A 114 -10.01 -13.84 4.20
CA ALA A 114 -9.85 -12.70 5.08
C ALA A 114 -8.60 -12.88 5.93
N TYR A 115 -7.82 -11.81 6.07
CA TYR A 115 -6.56 -11.80 6.77
C TYR A 115 -6.47 -10.60 7.70
N GLU A 116 -5.84 -10.83 8.85
CA GLU A 116 -5.24 -9.79 9.68
C GLU A 116 -3.74 -9.72 9.35
N CYS A 117 -3.23 -8.52 9.13
CA CYS A 117 -1.81 -8.26 9.03
C CYS A 117 -1.35 -7.55 10.30
N GLN A 118 -0.45 -8.18 11.05
CA GLN A 118 0.17 -7.59 12.24
C GLN A 118 1.56 -7.06 11.89
N LEU A 119 1.83 -5.81 12.22
CA LEU A 119 3.14 -5.19 12.08
C LEU A 119 3.85 -5.20 13.43
N SER A 120 5.10 -5.61 13.42
CA SER A 120 5.96 -5.65 14.61
C SER A 120 7.27 -4.93 14.38
N TYR A 121 7.73 -4.26 15.43
CA TYR A 121 9.04 -3.62 15.51
C TYR A 121 9.77 -4.20 16.71
N ALA A 122 11.01 -4.68 16.53
CA ALA A 122 11.78 -5.31 17.59
C ALA A 122 10.98 -6.37 18.40
N ASN A 123 10.20 -7.20 17.70
CA ASN A 123 9.31 -8.23 18.25
C ASN A 123 8.10 -7.73 19.08
N VAL A 124 7.85 -6.42 19.12
CA VAL A 124 6.65 -5.83 19.72
C VAL A 124 5.65 -5.49 18.61
N ILE A 125 4.39 -5.90 18.76
CA ILE A 125 3.33 -5.54 17.81
C ILE A 125 3.04 -4.04 17.95
N VAL A 126 3.17 -3.31 16.85
CA VAL A 126 2.99 -1.85 16.79
C VAL A 126 1.74 -1.43 16.04
N GLY A 127 1.11 -2.35 15.31
CA GLY A 127 -0.16 -2.08 14.66
C GLY A 127 -0.69 -3.27 13.88
N ASN A 128 -1.94 -3.16 13.45
CA ASN A 128 -2.64 -4.20 12.72
C ASN A 128 -3.53 -3.60 11.63
N GLY A 129 -3.90 -4.42 10.67
CA GLY A 129 -4.84 -4.06 9.61
C GLY A 129 -5.50 -5.28 9.01
N PHE A 130 -6.64 -5.07 8.37
CA PHE A 130 -7.50 -6.15 7.90
C PHE A 130 -7.72 -6.05 6.40
N GLY A 131 -7.85 -7.19 5.75
CA GLY A 131 -8.15 -7.25 4.33
C GLY A 131 -8.83 -8.54 3.94
N ASN A 132 -9.84 -8.43 3.10
CA ASN A 132 -10.57 -9.57 2.58
C ASN A 132 -10.72 -9.48 1.06
N CYS A 133 -11.01 -10.60 0.44
CA CYS A 133 -11.35 -10.69 -0.97
C CYS A 133 -12.26 -11.89 -1.22
N ASN A 134 -13.19 -11.76 -2.16
CA ASN A 134 -14.09 -12.85 -2.52
C ASN A 134 -14.35 -12.96 -4.03
N ASN A 135 -14.79 -14.13 -4.47
CA ASN A 135 -15.06 -14.41 -5.89
C ASN A 135 -16.30 -13.70 -6.45
N GLN A 136 -17.16 -13.13 -5.61
CA GLN A 136 -18.36 -12.38 -6.02
C GLN A 136 -18.09 -10.89 -6.25
N GLU A 137 -16.88 -10.39 -5.99
CA GLU A 137 -16.52 -9.02 -6.38
C GLU A 137 -16.64 -8.83 -7.89
N SER A 138 -17.07 -7.66 -8.36
CA SER A 138 -17.34 -7.38 -9.78
C SER A 138 -16.17 -7.69 -10.71
N LYS A 139 -14.94 -7.70 -10.18
CA LYS A 139 -13.72 -8.07 -10.89
C LYS A 139 -13.58 -9.57 -11.16
N TYR A 140 -14.09 -10.41 -10.26
CA TYR A 140 -13.91 -11.87 -10.27
C TYR A 140 -15.19 -12.63 -10.62
N VAL A 141 -16.37 -11.98 -10.53
CA VAL A 141 -17.68 -12.61 -10.75
C VAL A 141 -17.82 -13.34 -12.09
N LYS A 142 -17.10 -12.90 -13.14
CA LYS A 142 -17.13 -13.52 -14.48
C LYS A 142 -16.15 -14.70 -14.63
N ALA A 143 -15.20 -14.84 -13.72
CA ALA A 143 -14.25 -15.93 -13.73
C ALA A 143 -14.80 -17.06 -12.84
N TYR A 144 -15.39 -18.08 -13.47
CA TYR A 144 -16.03 -19.20 -12.76
C TYR A 144 -15.06 -20.36 -12.46
N SER A 145 -13.77 -20.21 -12.72
CA SER A 145 -12.79 -21.30 -12.53
C SER A 145 -12.20 -21.29 -11.11
N PRO A 146 -12.01 -22.45 -10.46
CA PRO A 146 -11.18 -22.60 -9.24
C PRO A 146 -9.76 -22.02 -9.37
N ASP A 147 -9.28 -21.77 -10.59
CA ASP A 147 -7.98 -21.12 -10.82
C ASP A 147 -7.88 -19.72 -10.19
N ILE A 148 -9.01 -19.08 -9.87
CA ILE A 148 -9.02 -17.77 -9.22
C ILE A 148 -8.66 -17.80 -7.74
N LEU A 149 -8.65 -18.97 -7.07
CA LEU A 149 -8.45 -19.08 -5.62
C LEU A 149 -7.19 -18.35 -5.16
N ASN A 150 -6.05 -18.63 -5.82
CA ASN A 150 -4.77 -17.99 -5.53
C ASN A 150 -4.81 -16.47 -5.79
N THR A 151 -5.60 -16.03 -6.78
CA THR A 151 -5.76 -14.61 -7.07
C THR A 151 -6.52 -13.90 -5.95
N ILE A 152 -7.58 -14.52 -5.43
CA ILE A 152 -8.37 -13.97 -4.32
C ILE A 152 -7.55 -13.96 -3.03
N ASP A 153 -6.86 -15.06 -2.73
CA ASP A 153 -5.98 -15.19 -1.57
C ASP A 153 -4.89 -14.11 -1.55
N LYS A 154 -4.12 -14.00 -2.65
CA LYS A 154 -3.08 -12.95 -2.79
C LYS A 154 -3.65 -11.53 -2.73
N MET A 155 -4.89 -11.33 -3.16
CA MET A 155 -5.54 -10.01 -3.09
C MET A 155 -5.98 -9.68 -1.67
N ALA A 156 -6.51 -10.64 -0.91
CA ALA A 156 -6.85 -10.47 0.49
C ALA A 156 -5.60 -10.14 1.32
N GLN A 157 -4.52 -10.92 1.16
CA GLN A 157 -3.23 -10.67 1.83
C GLN A 157 -2.67 -9.28 1.51
N LYS A 158 -2.70 -8.88 0.24
CA LYS A 158 -2.26 -7.54 -0.18
C LYS A 158 -3.09 -6.44 0.48
N ARG A 159 -4.41 -6.58 0.52
CA ARG A 159 -5.30 -5.60 1.15
C ARG A 159 -5.00 -5.48 2.65
N ALA A 160 -4.78 -6.61 3.33
CA ALA A 160 -4.45 -6.63 4.75
C ALA A 160 -3.12 -5.92 5.03
N LEU A 161 -2.07 -6.22 4.25
CA LEU A 161 -0.76 -5.57 4.39
C LEU A 161 -0.84 -4.06 4.15
N VAL A 162 -1.48 -3.63 3.05
CA VAL A 162 -1.63 -2.21 2.74
C VAL A 162 -2.41 -1.50 3.85
N SER A 163 -3.51 -2.09 4.34
CA SER A 163 -4.28 -1.54 5.45
C SER A 163 -3.43 -1.37 6.71
N ALA A 164 -2.69 -2.40 7.12
CA ALA A 164 -1.88 -2.36 8.34
C ALA A 164 -0.79 -1.29 8.26
N VAL A 165 -0.15 -1.15 7.10
CA VAL A 165 0.87 -0.11 6.87
C VAL A 165 0.25 1.27 6.96
N LEU A 166 -0.87 1.52 6.28
CA LEU A 166 -1.52 2.84 6.29
C LEU A 166 -1.97 3.25 7.70
N PHE A 167 -2.49 2.32 8.50
CA PHE A 167 -2.89 2.59 9.88
C PHE A 167 -1.71 2.83 10.82
N THR A 168 -0.66 2.01 10.71
CA THR A 168 0.48 2.06 11.64
C THR A 168 1.39 3.25 11.37
N THR A 169 1.62 3.59 10.10
CA THR A 169 2.59 4.63 9.74
C THR A 169 1.97 6.01 9.48
N GLY A 170 0.64 6.14 9.57
CA GLY A 170 -0.07 7.37 9.22
C GLY A 170 -0.14 7.63 7.71
N GLY A 171 0.07 6.60 6.89
CA GLY A 171 0.09 6.71 5.43
C GLY A 171 -1.24 7.14 4.80
N SER A 172 -2.38 6.98 5.50
CA SER A 172 -3.71 7.38 5.01
C SER A 172 -3.84 8.86 4.65
N ARG A 173 -2.93 9.71 5.17
CA ARG A 173 -2.84 11.12 4.76
C ARG A 173 -2.48 11.28 3.29
N PHE A 174 -1.62 10.39 2.78
CA PHE A 174 -1.06 10.48 1.43
C PHE A 174 -1.80 9.57 0.46
N PHE A 175 -2.32 8.43 0.93
CA PHE A 175 -2.94 7.40 0.09
C PHE A 175 -4.42 7.24 0.42
N GLY A 176 -5.23 6.95 -0.61
CA GLY A 176 -6.68 6.81 -0.50
C GLY A 176 -7.45 8.11 -0.77
N GLN A 177 -6.74 9.25 -0.83
CA GLN A 177 -7.33 10.55 -1.11
C GLN A 177 -7.43 10.86 -2.60
N LYS A 178 -8.31 11.81 -2.95
CA LYS A 178 -8.35 12.35 -4.31
C LYS A 178 -7.14 13.22 -4.56
N VAL A 179 -6.60 13.17 -5.78
CA VAL A 179 -5.44 13.99 -6.14
C VAL A 179 -5.73 15.48 -6.03
N ALA A 180 -6.97 15.90 -6.31
CA ALA A 180 -7.40 17.29 -6.10
C ALA A 180 -7.24 17.72 -4.63
N ASP A 181 -7.67 16.88 -3.70
CA ASP A 181 -7.62 17.16 -2.25
C ASP A 181 -6.18 17.15 -1.71
N LEU A 182 -5.26 16.39 -2.34
CA LEU A 182 -3.85 16.34 -1.95
C LEU A 182 -3.05 17.58 -2.38
N ASN A 183 -3.52 18.28 -3.42
CA ASN A 183 -2.87 19.48 -3.97
C ASN A 183 -3.50 20.79 -3.46
N SER A 184 -4.51 20.69 -2.59
CA SER A 184 -5.23 21.81 -1.97
C SER A 184 -4.54 22.26 -0.69
#